data_AF-A0A1N7G9A8-F1
#
_entry.id   AF-A0A1N7G9A8-F1
#
_cell.length_a   1.000
_cell.length_b   1.000
_cell.length_c   1.000
_cell.angle_alpha   90.00
_cell.angle_beta   90.00
_cell.angle_gamma   90.00
#
_symmetry.space_group_name_H-M   'P 1'
#
loop_
_entity.id
_entity.type
_entity.pdbx_description
1 polymer ?
#
loop_
_entity_poly.entity_id
_entity_poly.type
_entity_poly.pdbx_seq_one_letter_code
_entity_poly.pdbx_strand_id
1 'polypeptide(L)'
;MRQRLAVTESFKSNIAKDGSLNKFYVVEFEVQAGVGIREGIAGTMHDGKTGKVMPGGVKQINFVKENPYTHPDKSIIDFDSIKEIK
;
A
#
# COMPACT_ATOMS: atom_id res chain seq x y z
N MET A 1 -3.22 8.34 7.34
CA MET A 1 -3.35 7.69 6.02
C MET A 1 -3.68 6.19 6.15
N ARG A 2 -2.87 5.45 6.91
CA ARG A 2 -2.96 4.00 7.13
C ARG A 2 -4.38 3.43 7.40
N GLN A 3 -5.13 4.06 8.32
CA GLN A 3 -6.50 3.62 8.67
C GLN A 3 -7.50 3.75 7.53
N ARG A 4 -7.38 4.81 6.72
CA ARG A 4 -8.28 5.06 5.58
C ARG A 4 -7.95 4.17 4.38
N LEU A 5 -6.69 3.76 4.23
CA LEU A 5 -6.28 2.73 3.26
C LEU A 5 -6.46 1.30 3.79
N ALA A 6 -6.98 1.13 5.00
CA ALA A 6 -7.17 -0.17 5.64
C ALA A 6 -5.91 -1.06 5.70
N VAL A 7 -4.73 -0.46 5.91
CA VAL A 7 -3.47 -1.19 6.04
C VAL A 7 -3.30 -1.71 7.47
N THR A 8 -3.59 -2.99 7.71
CA THR A 8 -3.60 -3.61 9.05
C THR A 8 -2.21 -3.88 9.62
N GLU A 9 -2.06 -3.92 10.95
CA GLU A 9 -0.79 -4.31 11.56
C GLU A 9 -0.44 -5.77 11.30
N SER A 10 -1.44 -6.63 11.10
CA SER A 10 -1.22 -8.02 10.67
C SER A 10 -0.49 -8.10 9.32
N PHE A 11 -0.75 -7.16 8.40
CA PHE A 11 -0.10 -7.11 7.10
C PHE A 11 1.22 -6.32 7.12
N LYS A 12 1.23 -5.13 7.75
CA LYS A 12 2.42 -4.26 7.86
C LYS A 12 2.67 -3.86 9.32
N SER A 13 3.36 -4.71 10.08
CA SER A 13 3.61 -4.48 11.51
C SER A 13 4.24 -3.11 11.81
N ASN A 14 3.83 -2.49 12.92
CA ASN A 14 4.47 -1.30 13.48
C ASN A 14 5.81 -1.61 14.17
N ILE A 15 6.13 -2.89 14.35
CA ILE A 15 7.40 -3.37 14.89
C ILE A 15 8.13 -4.12 13.76
N ALA A 16 9.38 -3.73 13.53
CA ALA A 16 10.29 -4.38 12.59
C ALA A 16 10.80 -5.72 13.14
N LYS A 17 11.49 -6.50 12.31
CA LYS A 17 11.96 -7.86 12.68
C LYS A 17 13.00 -7.84 13.82
N ASP A 18 13.72 -6.74 13.98
CA ASP A 18 14.72 -6.51 15.03
C ASP A 18 14.11 -5.96 16.34
N GLY A 19 12.79 -5.77 16.39
CA GLY A 19 12.08 -5.23 17.55
C GLY A 19 12.00 -3.70 17.60
N SER A 20 12.60 -2.97 16.65
CA SER A 20 12.46 -1.51 16.60
C SER A 20 11.10 -1.09 16.06
N LEU A 21 10.73 0.18 16.27
CA LEU A 21 9.58 0.77 15.57
C LEU A 21 9.83 0.75 14.06
N ASN A 22 8.81 0.34 13.31
CA ASN A 22 8.85 0.31 11.86
C ASN A 22 8.61 1.72 11.31
N LYS A 23 9.32 2.06 10.24
CA LYS A 23 9.17 3.34 9.54
C LYS A 23 8.36 3.13 8.28
N PHE A 24 7.40 4.02 8.05
CA PHE A 24 6.58 4.00 6.84
C PHE A 24 7.03 5.11 5.92
N TYR A 25 7.04 4.82 4.62
CA TYR A 25 7.40 5.79 3.60
C TYR A 25 6.29 5.87 2.57
N VAL A 26 6.02 7.08 2.08
CA VAL A 26 5.29 7.29 0.83
C VAL A 26 6.31 7.58 -0.26
N VAL A 27 6.03 7.02 -1.43
CA VAL A 27 6.79 7.25 -2.66
C VAL A 27 5.80 7.57 -3.77
N GLU A 28 6.22 8.42 -4.69
CA GLU A 28 5.54 8.69 -5.94
C GLU A 28 6.13 7.78 -7.02
N PHE A 29 5.28 7.31 -7.91
CA PHE A 29 5.69 6.49 -9.03
C PHE A 29 4.84 6.81 -10.26
N GLU A 30 5.44 6.68 -11.43
CA GLU A 30 4.77 6.78 -12.72
C GLU A 30 4.55 5.39 -13.28
N VAL A 31 3.35 5.15 -13.80
CA VAL A 31 2.97 3.90 -14.43
C VAL A 31 3.03 4.07 -15.95
N GLN A 32 3.87 3.28 -16.62
CA GLN A 32 3.99 3.32 -18.08
C GLN A 32 2.88 2.52 -18.76
N ALA A 33 2.71 2.74 -20.07
CA ALA A 33 1.75 2.01 -20.89
C ALA A 33 1.97 0.48 -20.83
N GLY A 34 0.88 -0.26 -20.70
CA GLY A 34 0.89 -1.73 -20.59
C GLY A 34 0.90 -2.27 -19.16
N VAL A 35 0.81 -1.41 -18.14
CA VAL A 35 0.60 -1.84 -16.75
C VAL A 35 -0.90 -1.88 -16.46
N GLY A 36 -1.39 -3.05 -16.08
CA GLY A 36 -2.76 -3.26 -15.64
C GLY A 36 -2.95 -2.81 -14.20
N ILE A 37 -3.93 -1.93 -13.98
CA ILE A 37 -4.33 -1.44 -12.66
C ILE A 37 -5.80 -1.74 -12.39
N ARG A 38 -6.14 -1.95 -11.12
CA ARG A 38 -7.51 -1.95 -10.62
C ARG A 38 -7.68 -0.80 -9.66
N GLU A 39 -8.63 0.06 -9.95
CA GLU A 39 -9.01 1.16 -9.08
C GLU A 39 -10.24 0.82 -8.26
N GLY A 40 -10.32 1.35 -7.05
CA GLY A 40 -11.51 1.21 -6.22
C GLY A 40 -11.43 2.03 -4.94
N ILE A 41 -12.44 1.88 -4.10
CA ILE A 41 -12.44 2.45 -2.75
C ILE A 41 -11.99 1.36 -1.76
N ALA A 42 -11.11 1.70 -0.82
CA ALA A 42 -10.72 0.82 0.27
C ALA A 42 -11.94 0.50 1.14
N GLY A 43 -12.27 -0.79 1.27
CA GLY A 43 -13.33 -1.26 2.16
C GLY A 43 -12.91 -1.20 3.63
N THR A 44 -13.86 -1.46 4.52
CA THR A 44 -13.57 -1.68 5.94
C THR A 44 -12.77 -2.97 6.11
N MET A 45 -11.87 -3.00 7.10
CA MET A 45 -11.03 -4.18 7.36
C MET A 45 -10.82 -4.38 8.85
N HIS A 46 -10.91 -5.62 9.31
CA HIS A 46 -10.61 -5.98 10.69
C HIS A 46 -9.12 -6.32 10.83
N ASP A 47 -8.42 -5.67 11.75
CA ASP A 47 -7.03 -5.96 12.07
C ASP A 47 -6.95 -7.06 13.13
N GLY A 48 -6.58 -8.27 12.71
CA GLY A 48 -6.46 -9.42 13.60
C GLY A 48 -5.41 -9.27 14.71
N LYS A 49 -4.45 -8.35 14.59
CA LYS A 49 -3.42 -8.12 15.62
C LYS A 49 -3.91 -7.16 16.70
N THR A 50 -4.63 -6.10 16.33
CA THR A 50 -5.08 -5.07 17.26
C THR A 50 -6.54 -5.21 17.69
N GLY A 51 -7.32 -6.06 17.01
CA GLY A 51 -8.76 -6.23 17.22
C GLY A 51 -9.60 -5.03 16.76
N LYS A 52 -9.00 -4.06 16.05
CA LYS A 52 -9.66 -2.83 15.63
C LYS A 52 -10.19 -2.94 14.21
N VAL A 53 -11.31 -2.28 13.94
CA VAL A 53 -11.83 -2.09 12.59
C VAL A 53 -11.22 -0.82 11.98
N MET A 54 -10.60 -0.97 10.82
CA MET A 54 -10.14 0.13 9.99
C MET A 54 -11.28 0.57 9.07
N PRO A 55 -11.61 1.88 9.01
CA PRO A 55 -12.80 2.37 8.33
C PRO A 55 -12.69 2.37 6.79
N GLY A 56 -11.48 2.35 6.23
CA GLY A 56 -11.33 2.46 4.78
C GLY A 56 -11.75 3.84 4.24
N GLY A 57 -12.36 3.84 3.05
CA GLY A 57 -13.08 4.99 2.50
C GLY A 57 -12.24 6.00 1.72
N VAL A 58 -11.10 5.58 1.15
CA VAL A 58 -10.34 6.38 0.17
C VAL A 58 -10.07 5.59 -1.10
N LYS A 59 -9.75 6.31 -2.18
CA LYS A 59 -9.30 5.70 -3.43
C LYS A 59 -8.02 4.90 -3.18
N GLN A 60 -7.99 3.69 -3.72
CA GLN A 60 -6.84 2.80 -3.76
C GLN A 60 -6.65 2.26 -5.18
N ILE A 61 -5.42 1.90 -5.49
CA ILE A 61 -5.03 1.30 -6.77
C ILE A 61 -4.22 0.04 -6.46
N ASN A 62 -4.55 -1.05 -7.14
CA ASN A 62 -3.81 -2.31 -7.07
C ASN A 62 -3.26 -2.67 -8.45
N PHE A 63 -1.99 -3.06 -8.51
CA PHE A 63 -1.41 -3.63 -9.71
C PHE A 63 -1.96 -5.03 -9.95
N VAL A 64 -2.35 -5.30 -11.20
CA VAL A 64 -2.71 -6.65 -11.62
C VAL A 64 -1.41 -7.42 -11.81
N LYS A 65 -1.18 -8.47 -11.01
CA LYS A 65 0.07 -9.24 -10.99
C LYS A 65 -0.01 -10.60 -11.71
N GLU A 66 -1.23 -11.13 -11.91
CA GLU A 66 -1.47 -12.49 -12.43
C GLU A 66 -2.13 -12.50 -13.81
N ASN A 67 -2.01 -11.41 -14.57
CA ASN A 67 -2.50 -11.33 -15.93
C ASN A 67 -1.30 -11.36 -16.90
N PRO A 68 -1.26 -12.25 -17.90
CA PRO A 68 -0.16 -12.32 -18.86
C PRO A 68 -0.04 -11.06 -19.75
N TYR A 69 -1.04 -10.19 -19.76
CA TYR A 69 -1.10 -8.96 -20.57
C TYR A 69 -0.72 -7.69 -19.80
N THR A 70 -0.13 -7.80 -18.61
CA THR A 70 0.32 -6.64 -17.81
C THR A 70 1.79 -6.75 -17.47
N HIS A 71 2.48 -5.61 -17.50
CA HIS A 71 3.90 -5.48 -17.19
C HIS A 71 4.10 -4.61 -15.94
N PRO A 72 3.89 -5.14 -14.72
CA PRO A 72 3.97 -4.38 -13.47
C PRO A 72 5.38 -3.81 -13.18
N ASP A 73 6.40 -4.37 -13.84
CA ASP A 73 7.80 -3.93 -13.83
C ASP A 73 8.00 -2.59 -14.58
N LYS A 74 7.07 -2.15 -15.42
CA LYS A 74 7.13 -0.86 -16.11
C LYS A 74 6.65 0.32 -15.24
N SER A 75 6.93 0.27 -13.94
CA SER A 75 6.72 1.39 -13.04
C SER A 75 8.06 2.04 -12.70
N ILE A 76 8.09 3.38 -12.72
CA ILE A 76 9.28 4.16 -12.40
C ILE A 76 9.02 4.85 -11.08
N ILE A 77 9.84 4.55 -10.08
CA ILE A 77 9.76 5.20 -8.76
C ILE A 77 10.60 6.48 -8.83
N ASP A 78 10.03 7.58 -8.36
CA ASP A 78 10.79 8.80 -8.10
C ASP A 78 11.47 8.67 -6.73
N PHE A 79 12.79 8.47 -6.71
CA PHE A 79 13.55 8.32 -5.47
C PHE A 79 13.63 9.63 -4.66
N ASP A 80 13.49 10.79 -5.31
CA ASP A 80 13.50 12.09 -4.62
C ASP A 80 12.16 12.36 -3.92
N SER A 81 11.10 11.63 -4.28
CA SER A 81 9.78 11.71 -3.64
C SER A 81 9.68 11.00 -2.28
N ILE A 82 10.67 10.16 -1.93
CA ILE A 82 10.60 9.29 -0.74
C ILE A 82 10.50 10.13 0.53
N LYS A 83 9.39 9.99 1.26
CA LYS A 83 9.13 10.72 2.51
C LYS A 83 8.68 9.77 3.61
N GLU A 84 9.36 9.85 4.77
CA GLU A 84 8.94 9.15 5.99
C GLU A 84 7.61 9.75 6.49
N ILE A 85 6.64 8.89 6.80
CA ILE A 85 5.37 9.27 7.39
C ILE A 85 5.42 8.89 8.87
N LYS A 86 5.11 9.87 9.73
CA LYS A 86 4.92 9.67 11.16
C LYS A 86 3.47 9.32 11.49
#